data_AF-A0A945NKU1-F1
#
_entry.id   AF-A0A945NKU1-F1
#
_cell.length_a   1.000
_cell.length_b   1.000
_cell.length_c   1.000
_cell.angle_alpha   90.00
_cell.angle_beta   90.00
_cell.angle_gamma   90.00
#
_symmetry.space_group_name_H-M   'P 1'
#
loop_
_entity.id
_entity.type
_entity.pdbx_description
1 polymer ?
#
loop_
_entity_poly.entity_id
_entity_poly.type
_entity_poly.pdbx_seq_one_letter_code
_entity_poly.pdbx_strand_id
1 'polypeptide(L)'
;VDRIIHVGDYDGVVDDSGATIPEITKKNYKTIKKHLHETSVVDVTGGMRDKVEEMLAVAKNGVSSYIISGNKEGNLRACLVGDDFVGTKIC
;
A
#
# COMPACT_ATOMS: atom_id res chain seq x y z
N VAL A 1 -17.94 0.70 6.43
CA VAL A 1 -16.84 1.17 5.55
C VAL A 1 -16.19 -0.08 5.03
N ASP A 2 -16.25 -0.32 3.73
CA ASP A 2 -15.79 -1.60 3.16
C ASP A 2 -14.36 -1.48 2.61
N ARG A 3 -13.96 -0.25 2.25
CA ARG A 3 -12.65 0.06 1.65
C ARG A 3 -12.11 1.40 2.13
N ILE A 4 -10.79 1.48 2.27
CA ILE A 4 -10.02 2.72 2.52
C ILE A 4 -9.03 2.91 1.37
N ILE A 5 -8.95 4.10 0.78
CA ILE A 5 -8.02 4.39 -0.32
C ILE A 5 -7.14 5.58 0.05
N HIS A 6 -5.83 5.35 0.14
CA HIS A 6 -4.81 6.37 0.28
C HIS A 6 -4.28 6.72 -1.10
N VAL A 7 -4.53 7.95 -1.52
CA VAL A 7 -4.03 8.50 -2.78
C VAL A 7 -2.85 9.41 -2.46
N GLY A 8 -1.70 9.16 -3.07
CA GLY A 8 -0.49 9.93 -2.84
C GLY A 8 0.31 10.19 -4.11
N ASP A 9 1.46 10.83 -3.96
CA ASP A 9 2.43 11.12 -5.03
C ASP A 9 3.42 9.95 -5.26
N TYR A 10 3.08 8.75 -4.77
CA TYR A 10 3.86 7.52 -4.87
C TYR A 10 3.07 6.43 -5.58
N ASP A 11 3.77 5.56 -6.31
CA ASP A 11 3.13 4.51 -7.12
C ASP A 11 2.49 3.39 -6.29
N GLY A 12 2.90 3.24 -5.03
CA GLY A 12 2.39 2.26 -4.08
C GLY A 12 3.42 1.99 -2.99
N VAL A 13 3.33 0.81 -2.38
CA VAL A 13 4.42 0.26 -1.56
C VAL A 13 5.44 -0.37 -2.50
N VAL A 14 6.70 0.05 -2.42
CA VAL A 14 7.78 -0.49 -3.27
C VAL A 14 8.67 -1.46 -2.50
N ASP A 15 9.23 -2.44 -3.20
CA ASP A 15 10.30 -3.30 -2.69
C ASP A 15 11.70 -2.67 -2.90
N ASP A 16 12.75 -3.37 -2.48
CA ASP A 16 14.14 -2.90 -2.59
C ASP A 16 14.61 -2.71 -4.04
N SER A 17 13.92 -3.31 -5.02
CA SER A 17 14.19 -3.12 -6.44
C SER A 17 13.49 -1.89 -7.03
N GLY A 18 12.66 -1.20 -6.22
CA GLY A 18 11.81 -0.10 -6.65
C GLY A 18 10.53 -0.54 -7.35
N ALA A 19 10.23 -1.85 -7.38
CA ALA A 19 9.02 -2.38 -7.97
C ALA A 19 7.84 -2.23 -7.00
N THR A 20 6.66 -1.85 -7.51
CA THR A 20 5.45 -1.74 -6.68
C THR A 20 4.95 -3.14 -6.32
N ILE A 21 4.75 -3.37 -5.02
CA ILE A 21 4.17 -4.60 -4.49
C ILE A 21 2.65 -4.54 -4.70
N PRO A 22 2.05 -5.43 -5.51
CA PRO A 22 0.64 -5.33 -5.85
C PRO A 22 -0.30 -5.69 -4.70
N GLU A 23 0.10 -6.62 -3.82
CA GLU A 23 -0.73 -7.05 -2.69
C GLU A 23 0.11 -7.35 -1.44
N ILE A 24 -0.32 -6.79 -0.31
CA ILE A 24 0.21 -7.07 1.02
C ILE A 24 -0.89 -7.71 1.85
N THR A 25 -0.58 -8.88 2.38
CA THR A 25 -1.43 -9.61 3.31
C THR A 25 -0.68 -9.85 4.61
N LYS A 26 -1.38 -10.17 5.69
CA LYS A 26 -0.71 -10.64 6.92
C LYS A 26 0.27 -11.80 6.70
N LYS A 27 0.02 -12.64 5.70
CA LYS A 27 0.86 -13.80 5.41
C LYS A 27 2.19 -13.38 4.79
N ASN A 28 2.17 -12.49 3.79
CA ASN A 28 3.38 -12.02 3.11
C ASN A 28 4.07 -10.85 3.83
N TYR A 29 3.35 -10.13 4.71
CA TYR A 29 3.89 -8.98 5.43
C TYR A 29 5.13 -9.32 6.26
N LYS A 30 5.21 -10.53 6.84
CA LYS A 30 6.41 -10.97 7.57
C LYS A 30 7.68 -10.95 6.71
N THR A 31 7.54 -11.22 5.41
CA THR A 31 8.63 -11.19 4.44
C THR A 31 8.87 -9.76 3.99
N ILE A 32 7.81 -9.04 3.62
CA ILE A 32 7.85 -7.66 3.09
C ILE A 32 8.39 -6.67 4.11
N LYS A 33 8.06 -6.85 5.40
CA LYS A 33 8.52 -5.97 6.50
C LYS A 33 10.04 -5.81 6.53
N LYS A 34 10.79 -6.83 6.10
CA LYS A 34 12.26 -6.75 6.06
C LYS A 34 12.75 -5.72 5.04
N HIS A 35 12.06 -5.62 3.91
CA HIS A 35 12.36 -4.71 2.80
C HIS A 35 11.89 -3.28 3.08
N LEU A 36 10.78 -3.13 3.84
CA LEU A 36 10.26 -1.80 4.25
C LEU A 36 11.18 -1.00 5.19
N HIS A 37 12.24 -1.61 5.72
CA HIS A 37 13.19 -0.99 6.64
C HIS A 37 14.45 -0.45 5.94
N GLU A 38 14.76 -0.89 4.72
CA GLU A 38 16.06 -0.63 4.06
C GLU A 38 16.03 0.50 3.01
N THR A 39 14.88 1.14 2.77
CA THR A 39 14.86 2.36 1.98
C THR A 39 15.62 3.46 2.72
N SER A 40 16.73 3.94 2.15
CA SER A 40 17.73 4.83 2.76
C SER A 40 17.23 6.25 3.12
N VAL A 41 15.92 6.45 3.17
CA VAL A 41 15.27 7.69 3.59
C VAL A 41 14.76 7.45 5.01
N VAL A 42 15.45 8.04 5.98
CA VAL A 42 15.06 7.98 7.40
C VAL A 42 13.66 8.57 7.56
N ASP A 43 12.68 7.70 7.79
CA ASP A 43 11.26 8.08 7.84
C ASP A 43 10.90 8.62 9.23
N VAL A 44 10.88 9.95 9.34
CA VAL A 44 10.60 10.69 10.58
C VAL A 44 9.12 11.05 10.76
N THR A 45 8.21 10.52 9.93
CA THR A 45 6.78 10.91 9.94
C THR A 45 5.81 9.84 10.42
N GLY A 46 6.27 8.62 10.71
CA GLY A 46 5.37 7.47 10.81
C GLY A 46 5.10 6.93 9.42
N GLY A 47 6.00 6.07 8.98
CA GLY A 47 6.33 5.89 7.57
C GLY A 47 5.39 5.08 6.69
N MET A 48 5.87 4.70 5.50
CA MET A 48 5.18 3.69 4.67
C MET A 48 4.94 2.39 5.45
N ARG A 49 5.90 1.99 6.29
CA ARG A 49 5.76 0.84 7.18
C ARG A 49 4.59 0.99 8.15
N ASP A 50 4.50 2.11 8.85
CA ASP A 50 3.48 2.30 9.88
C ASP A 50 2.08 2.40 9.25
N LYS A 51 1.96 3.05 8.08
CA LYS A 51 0.74 3.02 7.24
C LYS A 51 0.32 1.59 6.89
N VAL A 52 1.26 0.76 6.42
CA VAL A 52 0.96 -0.65 6.09
C VAL A 52 0.53 -1.42 7.33
N GLU A 53 1.15 -1.20 8.50
CA GLU A 53 0.77 -1.87 9.75
C GLU A 53 -0.62 -1.46 10.24
N GLU A 54 -0.96 -0.17 10.16
CA GLU A 54 -2.30 0.34 10.49
C GLU A 54 -3.36 -0.23 9.54
N MET A 55 -3.08 -0.23 8.23
CA MET A 55 -4.00 -0.79 7.23
C MET A 55 -4.18 -2.31 7.40
N LEU A 56 -3.13 -3.04 7.76
CA LEU A 56 -3.23 -4.47 8.12
C LEU A 56 -4.01 -4.70 9.42
N ALA A 57 -3.99 -3.75 10.36
CA ALA A 57 -4.83 -3.81 11.56
C ALA A 57 -6.31 -3.59 11.20
N VAL A 58 -6.59 -2.65 10.30
CA VAL A 58 -7.94 -2.38 9.79
C VAL A 58 -8.49 -3.55 8.96
N ALA A 59 -7.64 -4.21 8.17
CA ALA A 59 -7.98 -5.42 7.41
C ALA A 59 -8.52 -6.56 8.28
N LYS A 60 -8.12 -6.63 9.57
CA LYS A 60 -8.68 -7.62 10.52
C LYS A 60 -10.18 -7.48 10.72
N ASN A 61 -10.73 -6.28 10.48
CA ASN A 61 -12.15 -5.98 10.60
C ASN A 61 -12.90 -6.14 9.26
N GLY A 62 -12.27 -6.77 8.26
CA GLY A 62 -12.87 -6.98 6.94
C GLY A 62 -12.80 -5.77 6.01
N VAL A 63 -12.03 -4.74 6.37
CA VAL A 63 -11.90 -3.51 5.58
C VAL A 63 -10.61 -3.54 4.77
N SER A 64 -10.72 -3.66 3.45
CA SER A 64 -9.56 -3.64 2.57
C SER A 64 -9.02 -2.23 2.41
N SER A 65 -7.70 -2.07 2.44
CA SER A 65 -7.06 -0.77 2.21
C SER A 65 -6.28 -0.77 0.91
N TYR A 66 -6.15 0.38 0.27
CA TYR A 66 -5.45 0.55 -1.00
C TYR A 66 -4.52 1.75 -0.88
N ILE A 67 -3.30 1.58 -1.39
CA ILE A 67 -2.32 2.65 -1.54
C ILE A 67 -2.07 2.83 -3.03
N ILE A 68 -2.44 3.97 -3.60
CA ILE A 68 -2.39 4.20 -5.05
C ILE A 68 -1.76 5.54 -5.41
N SER A 69 -1.20 5.60 -6.62
CA SER A 69 -0.70 6.82 -7.25
C SER A 69 -1.85 7.72 -7.67
N GLY A 70 -1.85 8.97 -7.18
CA GLY A 70 -2.71 10.05 -7.66
C GLY A 70 -2.21 10.70 -8.96
N ASN A 71 -0.94 10.50 -9.30
CA ASN A 71 -0.31 11.06 -10.50
C ASN A 71 -0.65 10.27 -11.78
N LYS A 72 -1.26 9.09 -11.64
CA LYS A 72 -1.69 8.25 -12.76
C LYS A 72 -3.14 8.58 -13.11
N GLU A 73 -3.35 9.12 -14.31
CA GLU A 73 -4.68 9.45 -14.81
C GLU A 73 -5.59 8.21 -14.80
N GLY A 74 -6.82 8.36 -14.30
CA GLY A 74 -7.79 7.27 -14.22
C GLY A 74 -7.54 6.21 -13.15
N ASN A 75 -6.41 6.25 -12.43
CA ASN A 75 -6.01 5.20 -11.49
C ASN A 75 -6.95 5.08 -10.27
N LEU A 76 -7.39 6.22 -9.72
CA LEU A 76 -8.40 6.22 -8.65
C LEU A 76 -9.72 5.61 -9.12
N ARG A 77 -10.17 5.94 -10.33
CA ARG A 77 -11.37 5.35 -10.91
C ARG A 77 -11.21 3.84 -11.04
N ALA A 78 -10.09 3.38 -11.60
CA ALA A 78 -9.79 1.96 -11.78
C ALA A 78 -9.84 1.20 -10.44
N CYS A 79 -9.18 1.74 -9.41
CA CYS A 79 -9.20 1.18 -8.05
C CYS A 79 -10.63 1.11 -7.46
N LEU A 80 -11.45 2.14 -7.68
CA LEU A 80 -12.83 2.19 -7.16
C LEU A 80 -13.74 1.15 -7.80
N VAL A 81 -13.62 0.94 -9.11
CA VAL A 81 -14.46 0.01 -9.89
C VAL A 81 -13.93 -1.43 -9.90
N GLY A 82 -12.70 -1.65 -9.43
CA GLY A 82 -12.07 -2.98 -9.41
C GLY A 82 -11.40 -3.37 -10.73
N ASP A 83 -11.09 -2.38 -11.59
CA ASP A 83 -10.24 -2.56 -12.77
C ASP A 83 -8.76 -2.60 -12.35
N ASP A 84 -7.87 -2.93 -13.30
CA ASP A 84 -6.43 -2.89 -13.11
C ASP A 84 -5.96 -1.48 -12.72
N PHE A 85 -5.26 -1.37 -11.59
CA PHE A 85 -4.75 -0.12 -11.05
C PHE A 85 -3.27 -0.24 -10.67
N VAL A 86 -2.56 0.88 -10.65
CA VAL A 86 -1.18 0.98 -10.17
C VAL A 86 -1.22 1.32 -8.68
N GLY A 87 -0.79 0.38 -7.86
CA GLY A 87 -0.80 0.52 -6.42
C GLY A 87 -0.61 -0.78 -5.67
N THR A 88 -0.85 -0.71 -4.36
CA THR A 88 -0.77 -1.82 -3.43
C THR A 88 -2.11 -1.99 -2.73
N LYS A 89 -2.66 -3.20 -2.80
CA LYS A 89 -3.82 -3.61 -2.00
C LYS A 89 -3.32 -4.21 -0.67
N ILE A 90 -4.01 -3.89 0.43
CA ILE A 90 -3.69 -4.38 1.77
C ILE A 90 -4.91 -5.07 2.38
N CYS A 91 -4.80 -6.36 2.68
CA CYS A 91 -5.90 -7.21 3.18
C CYS A 91 -5.49 -8.33 4.16
#